data_AF-A0A9Q3WIB7-F1
#
_entry.id   AF-A0A9Q3WIB7-F1
#
_cell.length_a   1.000
_cell.length_b   1.000
_cell.length_c   1.000
_cell.angle_alpha   90.00
_cell.angle_beta   90.00
_cell.angle_gamma   90.00
#
_symmetry.space_group_name_H-M   'P 1'
#
loop_
_entity.id
_entity.type
_entity.pdbx_description
1 polymer ?
#
loop_
_entity_poly.entity_id
_entity_poly.type
_entity_poly.pdbx_seq_one_letter_code
_entity_poly.pdbx_strand_id
1 'polypeptide(L)' 'MFNNAPNTIVHKGKKAVRDAIGVAGLLCALAAFGHYNNGNASGMLIAAGMAAGFFYGASKIKTTMKATRQRTFYR' A
#
# COMPACT_ATOMS: atom_id res chain seq x y z
N MET A 1 -29.11 -19.91 11.15
CA MET A 1 -28.55 -18.81 10.33
C MET A 1 -27.06 -19.04 10.19
N PHE A 2 -26.57 -19.30 8.97
CA PHE A 2 -25.13 -19.31 8.70
C PHE A 2 -24.63 -17.87 8.73
N ASN A 3 -23.81 -17.54 9.73
CA ASN A 3 -23.24 -16.21 9.88
C ASN A 3 -22.01 -16.11 8.98
N ASN A 4 -22.10 -15.33 7.89
CA ASN A 4 -20.98 -15.00 7.01
C ASN A 4 -20.07 -13.97 7.70
N ALA A 5 -19.37 -14.37 8.76
CA ALA A 5 -18.28 -13.57 9.29
C ALA A 5 -17.21 -13.43 8.18
N PRO A 6 -16.72 -12.21 7.89
CA PRO A 6 -15.73 -12.01 6.84
C PRO A 6 -14.48 -12.83 7.14
N ASN A 7 -14.21 -13.81 6.27
CA ASN A 7 -13.14 -14.82 6.41
C ASN A 7 -11.72 -14.24 6.18
N THR A 8 -11.61 -12.92 6.21
CA THR A 8 -10.41 -12.13 5.90
C THR A 8 -10.17 -11.12 7.01
N ILE A 9 -9.11 -11.34 7.79
CA ILE A 9 -8.68 -10.41 8.83
C ILE A 9 -7.60 -9.51 8.21
N VAL A 10 -7.77 -8.19 8.36
CA VAL A 10 -6.80 -7.21 7.89
C VAL A 10 -5.74 -7.00 8.97
N HIS A 11 -4.47 -7.24 8.64
CA HIS A 11 -3.39 -6.90 9.56
C HIS A 11 -3.25 -5.38 9.65
N LYS A 12 -3.68 -4.79 10.78
CA LYS A 12 -3.58 -3.35 11.03
C LYS A 12 -2.16 -2.81 10.81
N GLY A 13 -1.14 -3.52 11.30
CA GLY A 13 0.27 -3.16 11.09
C GLY A 13 0.70 -3.20 9.61
N LYS A 14 0.42 -4.29 8.88
CA LYS A 14 0.77 -4.40 7.45
C LYS A 14 -0.02 -3.43 6.57
N LYS A 15 -1.27 -3.12 6.95
CA LYS A 15 -2.08 -2.09 6.30
C LYS A 15 -1.44 -0.70 6.50
N ALA A 16 -1.07 -0.36 7.73
CA ALA A 16 -0.38 0.90 8.01
C ALA A 16 0.93 1.04 7.24
N VAL A 17 1.72 -0.03 7.13
CA VAL A 17 2.96 -0.05 6.33
C VAL A 17 2.66 0.15 4.84
N ARG A 18 1.63 -0.52 4.30
CA ARG A 18 1.21 -0.33 2.90
C ARG A 18 0.74 1.10 2.63
N ASP A 19 -0.07 1.66 3.52
CA ASP A 19 -0.59 3.01 3.39
C ASP A 19 0.56 4.04 3.52
N ALA A 20 1.50 3.86 4.45
CA ALA A 20 2.68 4.72 4.59
C ALA A 20 3.58 4.70 3.35
N ILE A 21 3.82 3.52 2.77
CA ILE A 21 4.59 3.38 1.52
C ILE A 21 3.83 4.01 0.34
N GLY A 22 2.49 3.88 0.31
CA GLY A 22 1.65 4.54 -0.69
C GLY A 22 1.73 6.06 -0.60
N VAL A 23 1.71 6.63 0.61
CA VAL A 23 1.89 8.07 0.85
C VAL A 23 3.29 8.53 0.44
N ALA A 24 4.33 7.76 0.75
CA ALA A 24 5.69 8.06 0.30
C ALA A 24 5.80 8.07 -1.24
N GLY A 25 5.18 7.10 -1.91
CA GLY A 25 5.09 7.07 -3.37
C GLY A 25 4.37 8.28 -3.96
N LEU A 26 3.28 8.72 -3.33
CA LEU A 26 2.54 9.93 -3.73
C LEU A 26 3.39 11.20 -3.61
N LEU A 27 4.15 11.35 -2.51
CA LEU A 27 5.04 12.49 -2.32
C LEU A 27 6.16 12.52 -3.36
N CYS A 28 6.75 11.36 -3.68
CA CYS A 28 7.73 11.25 -4.77
C CYS A 28 7.12 11.62 -6.13
N ALA A 29 5.89 11.20 -6.41
CA ALA A 29 5.20 11.58 -7.64
C ALA A 29 4.97 13.11 -7.70
N LEU A 30 4.58 13.73 -6.59
CA LEU A 30 4.39 15.18 -6.49
C LEU A 30 5.71 15.94 -6.71
N ALA A 31 6.81 15.44 -6.16
CA ALA A 31 8.15 15.98 -6.40
C ALA A 31 8.55 15.86 -7.88
N ALA A 32 8.20 14.76 -8.54
CA ALA A 32 8.42 14.60 -9.98
C ALA A 32 7.70 15.68 -10.80
N PHE A 33 6.45 16.01 -10.44
CA PHE A 33 5.71 17.13 -11.05
C PHE A 33 6.35 18.50 -10.76
N GLY A 34 6.90 18.71 -9.56
CA GLY A 34 7.67 19.91 -9.24
C GLY A 34 8.92 20.06 -10.12
N HIS A 35 9.64 18.95 -10.36
CA HIS A 35 10.79 18.93 -11.25
C HIS A 35 10.42 19.13 -12.73
N TYR A 36 9.26 18.63 -13.16
CA TYR A 36 8.71 18.89 -14.50
C TYR A 36 8.54 20.40 -14.74
N ASN A 37 7.95 21.11 -13.77
CA ASN A 37 7.72 22.55 -13.87
C ASN A 37 9.02 23.37 -13.91
N ASN A 38 10.09 22.87 -13.30
CA ASN A 38 11.41 23.50 -13.31
C ASN A 38 12.28 23.10 -14.52
N GLY A 39 11.75 22.31 -15.47
CA GLY A 39 12.49 21.86 -16.66
C GLY A 39 13.63 20.86 -16.36
N ASN A 40 13.69 20.32 -15.14
CA ASN A 40 14.77 19.42 -14.72
C ASN A 40 14.37 17.95 -14.98
N ALA A 41 14.65 17.49 -16.20
CA ALA A 41 14.28 16.16 -16.67
C ALA A 41 14.89 15.01 -15.85
N SER A 42 16.14 15.16 -15.38
CA SER A 42 16.79 14.13 -14.56
C SER A 42 16.15 14.00 -13.19
N GLY A 43 15.80 15.12 -12.54
CA GLY A 43 15.06 15.13 -11.28
C GLY A 43 13.67 14.50 -11.40
N MET A 44 12.98 14.76 -12.51
CA MET A 44 11.68 14.14 -12.80
C MET A 44 11.80 12.62 -12.98
N LEU A 45 12.80 12.15 -13.72
CA LEU A 45 12.98 10.73 -14.00
C LEU A 45 13.32 9.93 -12.73
N ILE A 46 14.18 10.50 -11.87
CA ILE A 46 14.54 9.91 -10.58
C ILE A 46 13.32 9.83 -9.66
N ALA A 47 12.57 10.93 -9.51
CA ALA A 47 11.40 10.99 -8.65
C ALA A 47 10.27 10.08 -9.14
N ALA A 48 10.05 10.01 -10.45
CA ALA A 48 9.09 9.09 -11.07
C ALA A 48 9.50 7.62 -10.87
N GLY A 49 10.79 7.29 -11.04
CA GLY A 49 11.32 5.95 -10.79
C GLY A 49 11.18 5.53 -9.33
N MET A 50 11.46 6.43 -8.38
CA MET A 50 11.25 6.18 -6.95
C MET A 50 9.76 5.95 -6.63
N ALA A 51 8.87 6.81 -7.14
CA ALA A 51 7.43 6.64 -6.94
C ALA A 51 6.94 5.27 -7.43
N ALA A 52 7.33 4.86 -8.64
CA ALA A 52 7.00 3.54 -9.18
C ALA A 52 7.51 2.40 -8.30
N GLY A 53 8.72 2.50 -7.77
CA GLY A 53 9.29 1.55 -6.81
C GLY A 53 8.48 1.44 -5.51
N PHE A 54 8.05 2.57 -4.94
CA PHE A 54 7.20 2.58 -3.75
C PHE A 54 5.82 1.96 -4.00
N PHE A 55 5.16 2.28 -5.12
CA PHE A 55 3.87 1.67 -5.46
C PHE A 55 4.00 0.17 -5.72
N TYR A 56 5.06 -0.27 -6.39
CA TYR A 56 5.36 -1.68 -6.58
C TYR A 56 5.59 -2.40 -5.25
N GLY A 57 6.37 -1.79 -4.34
CA GLY A 57 6.58 -2.29 -2.98
C GLY A 57 5.28 -2.40 -2.17
N ALA A 58 4.44 -1.36 -2.20
CA ALA A 58 3.13 -1.34 -1.54
C ALA A 58 2.21 -2.45 -2.07
N SER A 59 2.18 -2.66 -3.40
CA SER A 59 1.32 -3.67 -4.02
C SER A 59 1.68 -5.12 -3.62
N LYS A 60 2.95 -5.39 -3.29
CA LYS A 60 3.40 -6.71 -2.82
C LYS A 60 3.04 -7.00 -1.37
N ILE A 61 2.63 -5.99 -0.59
CA ILE A 61 2.27 -6.18 0.82
C ILE A 61 0.87 -6.80 0.88
N LYS A 62 0.83 -8.10 1.14
CA LYS A 62 -0.40 -8.83 1.46
C LYS A 62 -0.90 -8.38 2.84
N THR A 63 -1.89 -7.50 2.85
CA THR A 63 -2.55 -6.99 4.07
C THR A 63 -3.67 -7.91 4.58
N THR A 64 -4.08 -8.86 3.76
CA THR A 64 -5.16 -9.83 4.04
C THR A 64 -4.58 -11.20 4.34
N MET A 65 -4.95 -11.77 5.48
CA MET A 65 -4.80 -13.21 5.72
C MET A 65 -6.17 -13.88 5.69
N LYS A 66 -6.24 -15.09 5.12
CA LYS A 66 -7.39 -15.98 5.34
C LYS A 66 -7.38 -16.34 6.81
N ALA A 67 -8.47 -16.07 7.51
CA ALA A 67 -8.61 -16.51 8.89
C ALA A 67 -8.56 -18.04 8.90
N THR A 68 -7.52 -18.64 9.48
CA THR A 68 -7.46 -20.08 9.73
C THR A 68 -8.57 -20.42 10.73
N ARG A 69 -9.74 -20.80 10.20
CA ARG A 69 -10.92 -21.33 10.92
C ARG A 69 -11.21 -20.63 12.26
N GLN A 70 -12.04 -19.59 12.25
CA GLN A 70 -12.78 -19.23 13.46
C GLN A 70 -13.76 -20.37 13.78
N ARG A 71 -13.36 -21.31 14.65
CA ARG A 71 -14.31 -22.15 15.40
C ARG A 71 -14.92 -21.25 16.47
N THR A 72 -16.02 -20.58 16.14
CA THR A 72 -16.91 -20.00 17.14
C THR A 72 -17.56 -21.15 17.91
N PHE A 73 -16.99 -21.48 19.07
CA PHE A 73 -17.70 -22.28 20.07
C PHE A 73 -18.80 -21.39 20.66
N TYR A 74 -20.06 -21.72 20.36
CA TYR A 74 -21.19 -21.26 21.15
C TYR A 74 -21.21 -22.13 22.42
N ARG A 75 -21.11 -21.50 23.59
CA ARG A 75 -21.66 -22.08 24.81
C ARG A 75 -23.16 -21.86 24.81
#